data_AF-A0A838PAP0-F1
#
_entry.id   AF-A0A838PAP0-F1
#
_cell.length_a   1.000
_cell.length_b   1.000
_cell.length_c   1.000
_cell.angle_alpha   90.00
_cell.angle_beta   90.00
_cell.angle_gamma   90.00
#
_symmetry.space_group_name_H-M   'P 1'
#
loop_
_entity.id
_entity.type
_entity.pdbx_description
1 polymer ?
#
loop_
_entity_poly.entity_id
_entity_poly.type
_entity_poly.pdbx_seq_one_letter_code
_entity_poly.pdbx_strand_id
1 'polypeptide(L)'
;MSGLLRGMTKDGSERVWAYRNVRFEEAGKPAYVLGHAVDITERVRAEEALRETEARLRTVIANSPIVLFALDGEGVFTLSEGKGLE
;
A
#
# COMPACT_ATOMS: atom_id res chain seq x y z
N MET A 1 19.68 7.07 5.95
CA MET A 1 19.08 5.82 5.42
C MET A 1 17.63 5.75 5.86
N SER A 2 16.71 5.35 4.97
CA SER A 2 15.29 5.17 5.33
C SER A 2 14.78 3.86 4.75
N GLY A 3 13.74 3.30 5.34
CA GLY A 3 13.14 2.07 4.88
C GLY A 3 11.96 1.64 5.74
N LEU A 4 11.50 0.43 5.50
CA LEU A 4 10.48 -0.23 6.31
C LEU A 4 11.13 -1.31 7.15
N LEU A 5 10.74 -1.39 8.41
CA LEU A 5 11.08 -2.48 9.31
C LEU A 5 9.79 -3.20 9.65
N ARG A 6 9.72 -4.50 9.34
CA ARG A 6 8.67 -5.38 9.84
C ARG A 6 9.19 -6.13 11.04
N GLY A 7 8.40 -6.24 12.09
CA GLY A 7 8.79 -6.95 13.30
C GLY A 7 7.62 -7.30 14.19
N MET A 8 7.93 -8.02 15.26
CA MET A 8 6.96 -8.50 16.23
C MET A 8 7.12 -7.72 17.54
N THR A 9 6.03 -7.26 18.13
CA THR A 9 6.02 -6.68 19.48
C THR A 9 6.06 -7.79 20.54
N LYS A 10 6.32 -7.41 21.80
CA LYS A 10 6.42 -8.37 22.93
C LYS A 10 5.15 -9.21 23.12
N ASP A 11 3.98 -8.65 22.80
CA ASP A 11 2.68 -9.32 22.85
C ASP A 11 2.40 -10.19 21.60
N GLY A 12 3.33 -10.27 20.65
CA GLY A 12 3.22 -11.07 19.44
C GLY A 12 2.54 -10.41 18.26
N SER A 13 2.15 -9.13 18.34
CA SER A 13 1.54 -8.43 17.20
C SER A 13 2.59 -8.07 16.14
N GLU A 14 2.29 -8.31 14.86
CA GLU A 14 3.12 -7.79 13.76
C GLU A 14 2.91 -6.29 13.62
N ARG A 15 4.02 -5.56 13.48
CA ARG A 15 4.06 -4.12 13.22
C ARG A 15 4.99 -3.79 12.08
N VAL A 16 4.66 -2.69 11.40
CA VAL A 16 5.45 -2.11 10.33
C VAL A 16 5.85 -0.71 10.72
N TRP A 17 7.16 -0.45 10.78
CA TRP A 17 7.70 0.87 11.07
C TRP A 17 8.40 1.46 9.86
N ALA A 18 8.02 2.68 9.48
CA ALA A 18 8.82 3.48 8.56
C ALA A 18 9.91 4.18 9.36
N TYR A 19 11.17 3.89 9.05
CA TYR A 19 12.31 4.46 9.77
C TYR A 19 13.12 5.40 8.91
N ARG A 20 13.77 6.36 9.57
CA ARG A 20 14.76 7.27 9.00
C ARG A 20 15.89 7.47 9.99
N ASN A 21 17.09 7.13 9.53
CA ASN A 21 18.33 7.22 10.28
C ASN A 21 19.25 8.28 9.67
N VAL A 22 19.81 9.13 10.51
CA VAL A 22 20.83 10.13 10.14
C VAL A 22 22.08 9.84 10.96
N ARG A 23 23.23 9.75 10.28
CA ARG A 23 24.53 9.58 10.94
C ARG A 23 25.09 10.97 11.26
N PHE A 24 25.56 11.15 12.49
CA PHE A 24 26.19 12.37 12.97
C PHE A 24 27.64 12.09 13.28
N GLU A 25 28.50 13.03 12.90
CA GLU A 25 29.93 13.04 13.20
C GLU A 25 30.30 14.44 13.67
N GLU A 26 31.01 14.52 14.80
CA GLU A 26 31.50 15.77 15.39
C GLU A 26 32.97 15.57 15.78
N ALA A 27 33.81 16.58 15.50
CA ALA A 27 35.23 16.48 15.78
C ALA A 27 35.49 16.24 17.27
N GLY A 28 36.28 15.21 17.58
CA GLY A 28 36.59 14.82 18.96
C GLY A 28 35.51 14.01 19.67
N LYS A 29 34.41 13.61 18.99
CA LYS A 29 33.38 12.72 19.55
C LYS A 29 33.16 11.48 18.67
N PRO A 30 32.77 10.33 19.25
CA PRO A 30 32.38 9.16 18.48
C PRO A 30 31.18 9.44 17.57
N ALA A 31 31.20 8.87 16.36
CA ALA A 31 30.07 8.91 15.46
C ALA A 31 28.86 8.19 16.08
N TYR A 32 27.66 8.71 15.84
CA TYR A 32 26.41 8.10 16.30
C TYR A 32 25.32 8.20 15.24
N VAL A 33 24.24 7.44 15.42
CA VAL A 33 23.08 7.44 14.52
C VAL A 33 21.87 7.89 15.29
N LEU A 34 21.21 8.93 14.81
CA LEU A 34 19.87 9.30 15.25
C LEU A 34 18.86 8.54 14.38
N GLY A 35 18.12 7.63 15.00
CA GLY A 35 17.02 6.92 14.36
C GLY A 35 15.68 7.47 14.79
N HIS A 36 14.77 7.66 13.84
CA HIS A 36 13.36 7.93 14.08
C HIS A 36 12.53 6.88 13.34
N ALA A 37 11.50 6.36 13.98
CA ALA A 37 10.60 5.38 13.40
C ALA A 37 9.14 5.72 13.74
N VAL A 38 8.26 5.59 12.75
CA VAL A 38 6.81 5.78 12.91
C VAL A 38 6.13 4.45 12.61
N ASP A 39 5.24 4.03 13.51
CA ASP A 39 4.37 2.88 13.26
C ASP A 39 3.36 3.24 12.15
N ILE A 40 3.43 2.49 11.06
CA ILE A 40 2.55 2.63 9.89
C ILE A 40 1.73 1.35 9.63
N THR A 41 1.60 0.48 10.64
CA THR A 41 0.96 -0.83 10.51
C THR A 41 -0.46 -0.71 9.95
N GLU A 42 -1.27 0.17 10.52
CA GLU A 42 -2.65 0.39 10.08
C GLU A 42 -2.73 0.88 8.64
N ARG A 43 -1.80 1.74 8.23
CA ARG A 43 -1.74 2.23 6.85
C ARG A 43 -1.40 1.11 5.86
N VAL A 44 -0.41 0.29 6.18
CA VAL A 44 -0.02 -0.84 5.34
C VAL A 44 -1.15 -1.86 5.23
N ARG A 45 -1.83 -2.18 6.32
CA ARG A 45 -2.99 -3.09 6.32
C ARG A 45 -4.15 -2.56 5.48
N ALA A 46 -4.43 -1.26 5.56
CA ALA A 46 -5.48 -0.64 4.75
C ALA A 46 -5.13 -0.68 3.25
N GLU A 47 -3.88 -0.39 2.89
CA GLU A 47 -3.39 -0.47 1.50
C GLU A 47 -3.45 -1.92 0.96
N GLU A 48 -3.03 -2.90 1.77
CA GLU A 48 -3.09 -4.33 1.40
C GLU A 48 -4.55 -4.80 1.22
N ALA A 49 -5.45 -4.46 2.14
CA ALA A 49 -6.87 -4.82 2.04
C ALA A 49 -7.57 -4.18 0.83
N LEU A 50 -7.22 -2.92 0.50
CA LEU A 50 -7.71 -2.25 -0.71
C LEU A 50 -7.23 -3.00 -1.96
N ARG A 51 -5.93 -3.31 -2.03
CA ARG A 51 -5.34 -4.03 -3.16
C ARG A 51 -5.97 -5.41 -3.36
N GLU A 52 -6.23 -6.15 -2.29
CA GLU A 52 -6.92 -7.44 -2.36
C GLU A 52 -8.35 -7.32 -2.87
N THR A 53 -9.07 -6.31 -2.39
CA THR A 53 -10.45 -6.03 -2.83
C THR A 53 -10.49 -5.66 -4.31
N GLU A 54 -9.60 -4.78 -4.77
CA GLU A 54 -9.48 -4.40 -6.17
C GLU A 54 -9.14 -5.60 -7.06
N ALA A 55 -8.18 -6.44 -6.64
CA ALA A 55 -7.80 -7.63 -7.39
C ALA A 55 -8.97 -8.62 -7.49
N ARG A 56 -9.73 -8.81 -6.40
CA ARG A 56 -10.93 -9.65 -6.38
C ARG A 56 -12.02 -9.11 -7.31
N LEU A 57 -12.31 -7.81 -7.25
CA LEU A 57 -13.31 -7.19 -8.12
C LEU A 57 -12.93 -7.31 -9.60
N ARG A 58 -11.68 -7.02 -9.96
CA ARG A 58 -11.17 -7.21 -11.32
C ARG A 58 -11.33 -8.65 -11.80
N THR A 59 -11.00 -9.61 -10.94
CA THR A 59 -11.14 -11.03 -11.26
C THR A 59 -12.60 -11.41 -11.51
N VAL A 60 -13.53 -10.91 -10.69
CA VAL A 60 -14.96 -11.17 -10.85
C VAL A 60 -15.48 -10.56 -12.16
N ILE A 61 -15.16 -9.29 -12.45
CA ILE A 61 -15.61 -8.61 -13.67
C ILE A 61 -15.06 -9.30 -14.92
N ALA A 62 -13.77 -9.61 -14.95
CA ALA A 62 -13.11 -10.21 -16.10
C ALA A 62 -13.58 -11.64 -16.42
N ASN A 63 -14.16 -12.36 -15.45
CA ASN A 63 -14.63 -13.73 -15.64
C ASN A 63 -16.15 -13.87 -15.62
N SER A 64 -16.89 -12.79 -15.39
CA SER A 64 -18.34 -12.78 -15.42
C SER A 64 -18.84 -12.43 -16.83
N PRO A 65 -19.94 -13.05 -17.32
CA PRO A 65 -20.54 -12.75 -18.62
C PRO A 65 -21.34 -11.44 -18.58
N ILE A 66 -20.70 -10.35 -18.12
CA ILE A 66 -21.29 -9.02 -18.03
C ILE A 66 -20.57 -8.07 -18.98
N VAL A 67 -21.31 -7.07 -19.44
CA VAL A 67 -20.72 -5.84 -20.00
C VAL A 67 -20.79 -4.79 -18.90
N LEU A 68 -19.63 -4.32 -18.46
CA LEU A 68 -19.51 -3.20 -17.54
C LEU A 68 -19.09 -1.98 -18.35
N PHE A 69 -19.85 -0.90 -18.26
CA PHE A 69 -19.49 0.36 -18.88
C PHE A 69 -19.80 1.54 -17.97
N ALA A 70 -19.06 2.63 -18.15
CA ALA A 70 -19.31 3.89 -17.48
C ALA A 70 -19.48 5.00 -18.53
N LEU A 71 -20.34 5.96 -18.22
CA LEU A 71 -20.57 7.16 -19.02
C LEU A 71 -20.20 8.39 -18.18
N ASP A 72 -19.70 9.44 -18.82
CA ASP A 72 -19.61 10.75 -18.18
C ASP A 72 -20.96 11.51 -18.20
N GLY A 73 -20.95 12.76 -17.72
CA GLY A 73 -22.15 13.60 -17.66
C GLY A 73 -22.72 14.01 -19.03
N GLU A 74 -21.96 13.84 -20.12
CA GLU A 74 -22.40 14.11 -21.49
C GLU A 74 -22.83 12.84 -22.22
N GLY A 75 -22.77 11.69 -21.56
CA GLY A 75 -23.15 10.39 -22.12
C GLY A 75 -22.04 9.73 -22.95
N VAL A 76 -20.78 10.15 -22.79
CA VAL A 76 -19.64 9.56 -23.47
C VAL A 76 -19.11 8.37 -22.66
N PHE A 77 -18.84 7.25 -23.31
CA PHE A 77 -18.23 6.08 -22.68
C PHE A 77 -16.82 6.38 -22.16
N THR A 78 -16.60 6.17 -20.86
CA THR A 78 -15.30 6.34 -20.18
C THR A 78 -14.67 5.03 -19.75
N LEU A 79 -15.47 3.96 -19.69
CA LEU A 79 -15.01 2.60 -19.39
C LEU A 79 -15.89 1.59 -20.15
N SER A 80 -15.29 0.52 -20.65
CA SER A 80 -15.98 -0.62 -21.23
C SER A 80 -15.13 -1.88 -21.03
N GLU A 81 -15.61 -2.82 -20.21
CA GLU A 81 -14.91 -4.03 -19.81
C GLU A 81 -15.90 -5.21 -19.65
N GLY A 82 -15.35 -6.43 -19.59
CA GLY A 82 -16.11 -7.66 -19.30
C GLY A 82 -16.33 -8.55 -20.53
N LYS A 83 -16.57 -9.85 -20.27
CA LYS A 83 -16.69 -10.87 -21.32
C LYS A 83 -18.03 -10.89 -22.04
N GLY A 84 -19.01 -10.11 -21.61
CA GLY A 84 -20.26 -9.97 -22.37
C GLY A 84 -20.10 -9.21 -23.70
N LEU A 85 -18.90 -8.70 -23.98
CA LEU A 85 -18.52 -8.05 -25.24
C LEU A 85 -17.87 -9.01 -26.26
N GLU A 86 -17.49 -10.22 -25.83
CA GLU A 86 -17.03 -11.32 -26.71
C GLU A 86 -18.23 -12.07 -27.29
#